data_AF-A0A920HL00-F1
#
_entry.id   AF-A0A920HL00-F1
#
_cell.length_a   1.000
_cell.length_b   1.000
_cell.length_c   1.000
_cell.angle_alpha   90.00
_cell.angle_beta   90.00
_cell.angle_gamma   90.00
#
_symmetry.space_group_name_H-M   'P 1'
#
loop_
_entity.id
_entity.type
_entity.pdbx_description
1 polymer ?
#
loop_
_entity_poly.entity_id
_entity_poly.type
_entity_poly.pdbx_seq_one_letter_code
_entity_poly.pdbx_strand_id
1 'polypeptide(L)'
;MEQNNVAENVTQVVSINPGTTGVFTFKPTGALSDKSINVYYHTPQGDLTNFPILFSFHGGSRNADDYRNDWIEMANDNVLWYLRQSSIL
;
A
#
# COMPACT_ATOMS: atom_id res chain seq x y z
N MET A 1 11.47 19.02 36.13
CA MET A 1 11.19 19.44 34.74
C MET A 1 10.80 18.19 33.99
N GLU A 2 9.51 18.06 33.71
CA GLU A 2 8.94 16.92 32.99
C GLU A 2 9.45 16.97 31.54
N GLN A 3 10.17 15.94 31.12
CA GLN A 3 10.61 15.83 29.74
C GLN A 3 9.39 15.47 28.90
N ASN A 4 8.92 16.45 28.13
CA ASN A 4 7.85 16.28 27.16
C ASN A 4 8.31 15.32 26.06
N ASN A 5 8.03 14.02 26.24
CA ASN A 5 8.11 13.02 25.17
C ASN A 5 6.99 13.28 24.16
N VAL A 6 7.21 14.18 23.22
CA VAL A 6 6.44 14.17 21.98
C VAL A 6 6.89 12.93 21.23
N ALA A 7 6.08 11.87 21.26
CA ALA A 7 6.30 10.70 20.42
C ALA A 7 6.37 11.18 18.97
N GLU A 8 7.54 11.14 18.38
CA GLU A 8 7.70 11.41 16.95
C GLU A 8 6.87 10.34 16.21
N ASN A 9 5.78 10.78 15.57
CA ASN A 9 5.03 9.94 14.65
C ASN A 9 5.92 9.71 13.43
N VAL A 10 6.80 8.71 13.49
CA VAL A 10 7.64 8.28 12.37
C VAL A 10 6.69 7.87 11.24
N THR A 11 6.49 8.78 10.30
CA THR A 11 5.70 8.52 9.10
C THR A 11 6.60 7.69 8.20
N GLN A 12 6.23 6.43 7.98
CA GLN A 12 6.99 5.59 7.05
C GLN A 12 6.84 6.16 5.64
N VAL A 13 7.89 6.80 5.13
CA VAL A 13 7.91 7.33 3.77
C VAL A 13 8.29 6.21 2.83
N VAL A 14 7.35 5.81 1.98
CA VAL A 14 7.57 4.85 0.89
C VAL A 14 7.51 5.61 -0.43
N SER A 15 8.60 5.61 -1.18
CA SER A 15 8.64 6.19 -2.52
C SER A 15 8.07 5.19 -3.52
N ILE A 16 6.98 5.57 -4.19
CA ILE A 16 6.34 4.79 -5.25
C ILE A 16 6.52 5.55 -6.57
N ASN A 17 7.14 4.91 -7.56
CA ASN A 17 7.40 5.52 -8.87
C ASN A 17 6.31 5.13 -9.89
N PRO A 18 6.06 5.94 -10.93
CA PRO A 18 5.15 5.58 -12.02
C PRO A 18 5.58 4.31 -12.76
N GLY A 19 4.61 3.53 -13.23
CA GLY A 19 4.84 2.34 -14.04
C GLY A 19 5.55 1.21 -13.30
N THR A 20 5.43 1.14 -11.97
CA THR A 20 6.11 0.14 -11.16
C THR A 20 5.14 -0.80 -10.47
N THR A 21 5.62 -2.01 -10.26
CA THR A 21 4.92 -3.09 -9.57
C THR A 21 5.80 -3.49 -8.40
N GLY A 22 5.25 -3.49 -7.18
CA GLY A 22 6.09 -3.73 -6.01
C GLY A 22 5.32 -4.14 -4.78
N VAL A 23 6.06 -4.19 -3.68
CA VAL A 23 5.55 -4.46 -2.34
C VAL A 23 6.25 -3.54 -1.35
N PHE A 24 5.52 -3.03 -0.37
CA PHE A 24 6.10 -2.39 0.81
C PHE A 24 5.40 -2.89 2.07
N THR A 25 6.10 -2.90 3.20
CA THR A 25 5.47 -3.22 4.48
C THR A 25 4.89 -1.96 5.08
N PHE A 26 3.59 -1.98 5.41
CA PHE A 26 2.92 -0.92 6.16
C PHE A 26 2.76 -1.34 7.61
N LYS A 27 3.08 -0.42 8.53
CA LYS A 27 2.86 -0.59 9.95
C LYS A 27 1.90 0.49 10.45
N PRO A 28 0.65 0.15 10.84
CA PRO A 28 -0.28 1.12 11.38
C PRO A 28 0.18 1.65 12.73
N THR A 29 -0.37 2.80 13.14
CA THR A 29 -0.24 3.32 14.49
C THR A 29 -1.47 2.94 15.34
N GLY A 30 -1.44 3.21 16.64
CA GLY A 30 -2.58 2.99 17.53
C GLY A 30 -2.78 1.53 17.95
N ALA A 31 -4.03 1.09 18.00
CA ALA A 31 -4.42 -0.22 18.56
C ALA A 31 -3.85 -1.43 17.80
N LEU A 32 -3.38 -1.24 16.56
CA LEU A 32 -2.75 -2.28 15.73
C LEU A 32 -1.24 -2.04 15.55
N SER A 33 -0.63 -1.20 16.38
CA SER A 33 0.78 -0.80 16.23
C SER A 33 1.79 -1.93 16.42
N ASP A 34 1.37 -3.07 16.94
CA ASP A 34 2.14 -4.31 17.02
C ASP A 34 2.04 -5.18 15.75
N LYS A 35 1.12 -4.85 14.84
CA LYS A 35 0.92 -5.55 13.57
C LYS A 35 1.63 -4.84 12.43
N SER A 36 1.95 -5.61 11.40
CA SER A 36 2.39 -5.09 10.10
C SER A 36 1.69 -5.86 9.00
N ILE A 37 1.73 -5.32 7.80
CA ILE A 37 1.10 -5.93 6.63
C ILE A 37 1.97 -5.67 5.40
N ASN A 38 1.93 -6.58 4.43
CA ASN A 38 2.53 -6.31 3.13
C ASN A 38 1.50 -5.67 2.21
N VAL A 39 1.90 -4.56 1.57
CA VAL A 39 1.10 -3.83 0.61
C VAL A 39 1.62 -4.06 -0.78
N TYR A 40 0.87 -4.81 -1.58
CA TYR A 40 1.19 -5.10 -2.97
C TYR A 40 0.54 -4.03 -3.84
N TYR A 41 1.34 -3.38 -4.69
CA TYR A 41 0.89 -2.26 -5.51
C TYR A 41 1.24 -2.46 -6.99
N HIS A 42 0.50 -1.76 -7.83
CA HIS A 42 0.86 -1.46 -9.21
C HIS A 42 0.51 0.00 -9.47
N THR A 43 1.37 0.67 -10.21
CA THR A 43 1.13 2.02 -10.70
C THR A 43 1.28 2.04 -12.21
N PRO A 44 0.36 2.69 -12.93
CA PRO A 44 0.53 2.92 -14.35
C PRO A 44 1.55 4.04 -14.56
N GLN A 45 1.97 4.22 -15.82
CA GLN A 45 2.78 5.37 -16.21
C GLN A 45 1.98 6.68 -16.10
N GLY A 46 2.64 7.80 -15.74
CA GLY A 46 2.07 9.14 -15.75
C GLY A 46 2.21 9.92 -14.44
N ASP A 47 1.30 10.87 -14.18
CA ASP A 47 1.27 11.69 -12.95
C ASP A 47 0.35 11.08 -11.89
N LEU A 48 1.00 10.61 -10.84
CA LEU A 48 0.44 9.80 -9.78
C LEU A 48 -0.52 10.55 -8.88
N THR A 49 -0.39 11.88 -8.85
CA THR A 49 -1.17 12.74 -7.96
C THR A 49 -2.64 12.85 -8.37
N ASN A 50 -2.98 12.45 -9.60
CA ASN A 50 -4.30 12.63 -10.20
C ASN A 50 -5.07 11.33 -10.43
N PHE A 51 -4.48 10.18 -10.12
CA PHE A 51 -5.09 8.88 -10.43
C PHE A 51 -5.87 8.37 -9.21
N PRO A 52 -7.07 7.80 -9.40
CA PRO A 52 -7.86 7.27 -8.28
C PRO A 52 -7.21 6.00 -7.71
N ILE A 53 -7.41 5.75 -6.41
CA ILE A 53 -6.87 4.56 -5.71
C ILE A 53 -7.95 3.47 -5.65
N LEU A 54 -7.61 2.27 -6.12
CA LEU A 54 -8.40 1.05 -5.92
C LEU A 54 -7.76 0.17 -4.84
N PHE A 55 -8.59 -0.35 -3.94
CA PHE A 55 -8.21 -1.41 -2.98
C PHE A 55 -8.90 -2.71 -3.36
N SER A 56 -8.15 -3.80 -3.54
CA SER A 56 -8.71 -5.15 -3.63
C SER A 56 -8.27 -5.98 -2.43
N PHE A 57 -9.14 -6.89 -1.96
CA PHE A 57 -8.91 -7.70 -0.78
C PHE A 57 -8.94 -9.18 -1.19
N HIS A 58 -7.81 -9.89 -1.08
CA HIS A 58 -7.70 -11.32 -1.38
C HIS A 58 -8.61 -12.15 -0.48
N GLY A 59 -8.98 -13.34 -0.97
CA GLY A 59 -9.73 -14.33 -0.20
C GLY A 59 -8.91 -15.05 0.87
N GLY A 60 -9.34 -16.27 1.20
CA GLY A 60 -8.72 -17.11 2.24
C GLY A 60 -7.29 -17.54 1.93
N SER A 61 -6.92 -17.65 0.64
CA SER A 61 -5.58 -18.09 0.20
C SER A 61 -4.48 -17.06 0.42
N ARG A 62 -4.84 -15.82 0.78
CA ARG A 62 -3.90 -14.74 1.08
C ARG A 62 -2.92 -14.41 -0.07
N ASN A 63 -3.33 -14.62 -1.33
CA ASN A 63 -2.55 -14.41 -2.56
C ASN A 63 -2.70 -12.97 -3.10
N ALA A 64 -2.10 -12.01 -2.38
CA ALA A 64 -2.25 -10.58 -2.68
C ALA A 64 -1.68 -10.16 -4.05
N ASP A 65 -0.62 -10.83 -4.48
CA ASP A 65 0.09 -10.60 -5.73
C ASP A 65 -0.72 -11.05 -6.95
N ASP A 66 -1.37 -12.23 -6.89
CA ASP A 66 -2.28 -12.69 -7.94
C ASP A 66 -3.41 -11.69 -8.15
N TYR A 67 -4.07 -11.29 -7.05
CA TYR A 67 -5.14 -10.30 -7.11
C TYR A 67 -4.64 -8.97 -7.65
N ARG A 68 -3.42 -8.53 -7.31
CA ARG A 68 -2.84 -7.30 -7.90
C ARG A 68 -2.60 -7.46 -9.40
N ASN A 69 -2.13 -8.61 -9.84
CA ASN A 69 -1.83 -8.89 -11.25
C ASN A 69 -3.08 -8.86 -12.12
N ASP A 70 -4.22 -9.34 -11.62
CA ASP A 70 -5.52 -9.30 -12.33
C ASP A 70 -5.96 -7.88 -12.72
N TRP A 71 -5.47 -6.84 -12.02
CA TRP A 71 -5.82 -5.45 -12.28
C TRP A 71 -4.77 -4.68 -13.10
N ILE A 72 -3.61 -5.26 -13.42
CA ILE A 72 -2.51 -4.53 -14.08
C ILE A 72 -2.94 -3.98 -15.45
N GLU A 73 -3.59 -4.80 -16.27
CA GLU A 73 -4.04 -4.39 -17.61
C GLU A 73 -5.03 -3.21 -17.51
N MET A 74 -6.09 -3.37 -16.70
CA MET A 74 -7.07 -2.30 -16.48
C MET A 74 -6.46 -1.02 -15.89
N ALA A 75 -5.50 -1.13 -14.97
CA ALA A 75 -4.86 0.02 -14.36
C ALA A 75 -3.99 0.80 -15.36
N ASN A 76 -3.33 0.11 -16.29
CA ASN A 76 -2.57 0.74 -17.36
C ASN A 76 -3.46 1.40 -18.41
N ASP A 77 -4.55 0.74 -18.79
CA ASP A 77 -5.46 1.22 -19.84
C ASP A 77 -6.33 2.40 -19.38
N ASN A 78 -6.65 2.46 -18.08
CA ASN A 78 -7.54 3.48 -17.51
C ASN A 78 -6.84 4.47 -16.57
N VAL A 79 -5.52 4.35 -16.40
CA VAL A 79 -4.71 5.31 -15.63
C VAL A 79 -5.15 5.41 -14.15
N LEU A 80 -5.14 4.27 -13.42
CA LEU A 80 -5.58 4.16 -12.01
C LEU A 80 -4.46 3.68 -11.05
N TRP A 81 -4.43 4.17 -9.79
CA TRP A 81 -3.49 3.76 -8.73
C TRP A 81 -4.02 2.57 -7.91
N TYR A 82 -3.14 1.67 -7.45
CA TYR A 82 -3.56 0.51 -6.67
C TYR A 82 -2.74 0.33 -5.38
N LEU A 83 -3.43 0.17 -4.24
CA LEU A 83 -2.86 -0.18 -2.93
C LEU A 83 -3.67 -1.33 -2.34
N ARG A 84 -3.03 -2.40 -1.84
CA ARG A 84 -3.74 -3.46 -1.09
C ARG A 84 -3.05 -3.85 0.21
N GLN A 85 -3.78 -3.84 1.32
CA GLN A 85 -3.34 -4.40 2.60
C GLN A 85 -3.40 -5.95 2.66
N SER A 86 -2.31 -6.61 3.07
CA SER A 86 -2.27 -8.05 3.42
C SER A 86 -2.20 -8.24 4.94
N SER A 87 -3.30 -8.64 5.58
CA SER A 87 -3.35 -8.93 7.03
C SER A 87 -2.42 -10.10 7.41
N ILE A 88 -1.59 -9.88 8.43
CA ILE A 88 -0.73 -10.87 9.11
C ILE A 88 -1.51 -11.61 10.20
N LEU A 89 -1.15 -12.88 10.44
CA LEU A 89 -1.28 -13.56 11.73
C LEU A 89 -0.17 -13.09 12.67
#